data_AF-A0A9D4RJF1-F1
#
_entry.id   AF-A0A9D4RJF1-F1
#
_cell.length_a   1.000
_cell.length_b   1.000
_cell.length_c   1.000
_cell.angle_alpha   90.00
_cell.angle_beta   90.00
_cell.angle_gamma   90.00
#
_symmetry.space_group_name_H-M   'P 1'
#
loop_
_entity.id
_entity.type
_entity.pdbx_description
1 polymer ?
#
loop_
_entity_poly.entity_id
_entity_poly.type
_entity_poly.pdbx_seq_one_letter_code
_entity_poly.pdbx_strand_id
1 'polypeptide(L)'
;MRLIRNIGQIQVGDVIVYKYWGLSHEGIVVKITQKNEHEGSLDVIHYGADSLFEKRTITEESKGFNLRIHKVYVMFFESRALESDTVVKRARSRVGEKRHHMSHNRSLHFVEWAKVGKHVEWTHPTAYGKLQLHYVYGWCDLEKGSIVEFTYYGINHQGILTEFDEEHKTITVIHYGSHSLFSTRTIMEDTLDMDLKTQSLKMYQCVDGMRHNEPSEVIRKAKTRLGEQKWRAGNRSWDFCLKCLFVAKTESEDSLDNNAKCKDSVDKNAEQKGKLRYVKLHLLGIYE
;
A
#
# COMPACT_ATOMS: atom_id res chain seq x y z
N MET A 1 -18.18 9.01 -4.70
CA MET A 1 -18.02 10.50 -4.66
C MET A 1 -19.39 11.15 -4.74
N ARG A 2 -19.57 12.34 -4.16
CA ARG A 2 -20.81 13.14 -4.25
C ARG A 2 -20.52 14.53 -4.78
N LEU A 3 -21.28 14.98 -5.78
CA LEU A 3 -21.24 16.37 -6.27
C LEU A 3 -21.75 17.31 -5.17
N ILE A 4 -20.96 18.34 -4.88
CA ILE A 4 -21.31 19.35 -3.89
C ILE A 4 -21.97 20.54 -4.58
N ARG A 5 -23.08 21.00 -4.02
CA ARG A 5 -23.83 22.18 -4.51
C ARG A 5 -23.80 23.35 -3.53
N ASN A 6 -23.41 23.10 -2.28
CA ASN A 6 -23.30 24.12 -1.25
C ASN A 6 -21.97 23.96 -0.49
N ILE A 7 -21.25 25.07 -0.27
CA ILE A 7 -19.93 25.09 0.39
C ILE A 7 -20.01 24.50 1.80
N GLY A 8 -21.11 24.72 2.53
CA GLY A 8 -21.34 24.17 3.86
C GLY A 8 -21.50 22.64 3.90
N GLN A 9 -21.54 21.95 2.76
CA GLN A 9 -21.52 20.49 2.69
C GLN A 9 -20.09 19.91 2.72
N ILE A 10 -19.07 20.75 2.65
CA ILE A 10 -17.66 20.40 2.73
C ILE A 10 -17.20 20.60 4.18
N GLN A 11 -16.41 19.67 4.69
CA GLN A 11 -15.83 19.73 6.02
C GLN A 11 -14.30 19.73 5.96
N VAL A 12 -13.66 20.29 7.00
CA VAL A 12 -12.21 20.13 7.18
C VAL A 12 -11.90 18.64 7.30
N GLY A 13 -10.85 18.17 6.64
CA GLY A 13 -10.47 16.76 6.50
C GLY A 13 -11.19 16.01 5.38
N ASP A 14 -12.11 16.64 4.64
CA ASP A 14 -12.68 16.05 3.43
C ASP A 14 -11.65 15.96 2.31
N VAL A 15 -11.73 14.87 1.55
CA VAL A 15 -11.03 14.75 0.27
C VAL A 15 -11.95 15.24 -0.82
N ILE A 16 -11.53 16.29 -1.52
CA ILE A 16 -12.27 16.85 -2.65
C ILE A 16 -11.62 16.50 -3.98
N VAL A 17 -12.45 16.34 -5.01
CA VAL A 17 -12.04 16.25 -6.41
C VAL A 17 -12.52 17.50 -7.14
N TYR A 18 -11.61 18.22 -7.77
CA TYR A 18 -11.87 19.46 -8.47
C TYR A 18 -11.01 19.59 -9.71
N LYS A 19 -11.24 20.65 -10.50
CA LYS A 19 -10.39 20.97 -11.65
C LYS A 19 -9.18 21.80 -11.22
N TYR A 20 -7.99 21.29 -11.49
CA TYR A 20 -6.71 21.98 -11.34
C TYR A 20 -6.01 21.94 -12.70
N TRP A 21 -5.78 23.13 -13.30
CA TRP A 21 -5.24 23.26 -14.66
C TRP A 21 -6.01 22.42 -15.70
N GLY A 22 -7.34 22.38 -15.59
CA GLY A 22 -8.23 21.62 -16.48
C GLY A 22 -8.30 20.10 -16.22
N LEU A 23 -7.40 19.56 -15.40
CA LEU A 23 -7.35 18.13 -15.06
C LEU A 23 -8.11 17.83 -13.77
N SER A 24 -8.60 16.60 -13.63
CA SER A 24 -9.15 16.12 -12.35
C SER A 24 -8.02 16.05 -11.33
N HIS A 25 -8.27 16.56 -10.12
CA HIS A 25 -7.27 16.63 -9.08
C HIS A 25 -7.90 16.44 -7.71
N GLU A 26 -7.19 15.72 -6.85
CA GLU A 26 -7.61 15.42 -5.49
C GLU A 26 -6.81 16.22 -4.47
N GLY A 27 -7.47 16.70 -3.43
CA GLY A 27 -6.84 17.40 -2.32
C GLY A 27 -7.62 17.30 -1.03
N ILE A 28 -6.98 17.62 0.09
CA ILE A 28 -7.56 17.57 1.44
C ILE A 28 -7.88 18.97 1.89
N VAL A 29 -9.13 19.20 2.28
CA VAL A 29 -9.57 20.50 2.79
C VAL A 29 -9.05 20.71 4.21
N VAL A 30 -8.32 21.80 4.44
CA VAL A 30 -7.75 22.13 5.76
C VAL A 30 -8.31 23.40 6.37
N LYS A 31 -8.94 24.26 5.55
CA LYS A 31 -9.68 25.44 6.00
C LYS A 31 -10.79 25.75 5.02
N ILE A 32 -11.90 26.30 5.53
CA ILE A 32 -13.05 26.72 4.75
C ILE A 32 -13.36 28.16 5.11
N THR A 33 -13.42 29.04 4.11
CA THR A 33 -13.90 30.42 4.27
C THR A 33 -15.13 30.59 3.40
N GLN A 34 -16.30 30.51 4.01
CA GLN A 34 -17.57 30.60 3.31
C GLN A 34 -17.98 32.07 3.14
N LYS A 35 -18.28 32.47 1.89
CA LYS A 35 -18.83 33.81 1.59
C LYS A 35 -20.35 33.77 1.47
N ASN A 36 -20.89 32.75 0.82
CA ASN A 36 -22.32 32.45 0.75
C ASN A 36 -22.53 30.94 0.52
N GLU A 37 -23.76 30.50 0.21
CA GLU A 37 -24.06 29.08 -0.01
C GLU A 37 -23.26 28.42 -1.14
N HIS A 38 -22.89 29.16 -2.20
CA HIS A 38 -22.23 28.61 -3.39
C HIS A 38 -20.81 29.12 -3.60
N GLU A 39 -20.40 30.19 -2.90
CA GLU A 39 -19.09 30.81 -3.03
C GLU A 39 -18.31 30.79 -1.73
N GLY A 40 -17.02 30.50 -1.83
CA GLY A 40 -16.08 30.54 -0.73
C GLY A 40 -14.66 30.28 -1.22
N SER A 41 -13.71 30.23 -0.29
CA SER A 41 -12.37 29.67 -0.53
C SER A 41 -12.15 28.44 0.33
N LEU A 42 -11.40 27.49 -0.22
CA LEU A 42 -10.92 26.32 0.50
C LEU A 42 -9.39 26.40 0.50
N ASP A 43 -8.78 26.23 1.67
CA ASP A 43 -7.36 25.91 1.73
C ASP A 43 -7.26 24.39 1.59
N VAL A 44 -6.46 23.95 0.61
CA VAL A 44 -6.39 22.56 0.19
C VAL A 44 -4.94 22.12 0.18
N ILE A 45 -4.65 20.98 0.80
CA ILE A 45 -3.36 20.31 0.66
C ILE A 45 -3.44 19.30 -0.47
N HIS A 46 -2.58 19.44 -1.48
CA HIS A 46 -2.56 18.56 -2.65
C HIS A 46 -1.19 18.58 -3.34
N TYR A 47 -1.00 17.73 -4.35
CA TYR A 47 0.18 17.81 -5.22
C TYR A 47 0.02 18.97 -6.23
N GLY A 48 0.51 20.15 -5.86
CA GLY A 48 0.57 21.32 -6.74
C GLY A 48 1.83 21.34 -7.61
N ALA A 49 1.85 22.23 -8.60
CA ALA A 49 3.05 22.56 -9.35
C ALA A 49 3.01 24.04 -9.73
N ASP A 50 4.14 24.73 -9.55
CA ASP A 50 4.28 26.14 -9.89
C ASP A 50 4.24 26.35 -11.42
N SER A 51 4.60 25.31 -12.19
CA SER A 51 4.50 25.29 -13.66
C SER A 51 4.21 23.88 -14.21
N LEU A 52 3.76 23.81 -15.47
CA LEU A 52 3.43 22.56 -16.18
C LEU A 52 4.57 21.53 -16.23
N PHE A 53 5.83 21.96 -16.10
CA PHE A 53 7.02 21.13 -16.25
C PHE A 53 7.78 20.89 -14.94
N GLU A 54 7.33 21.49 -13.84
CA GLU A 54 8.00 21.32 -12.55
C GLU A 54 7.58 20.05 -11.83
N LYS A 55 8.48 19.55 -10.98
CA LYS A 55 8.18 18.44 -10.09
C LYS A 55 7.07 18.86 -9.14
N ARG A 56 5.94 18.16 -9.21
CA ARG A 56 4.83 18.38 -8.30
C ARG A 56 5.28 18.20 -6.86
N THR A 57 4.89 19.15 -6.03
CA THR A 57 5.20 19.22 -4.61
C THR A 57 3.89 19.22 -3.83
N ILE A 58 3.84 18.55 -2.68
CA ILE A 58 2.69 18.68 -1.78
C ILE A 58 2.70 20.10 -1.21
N THR A 59 1.65 20.85 -1.45
CA THR A 59 1.52 22.27 -1.07
C THR A 59 0.16 22.52 -0.43
N GLU A 60 0.07 23.56 0.40
CA GLU A 60 -1.17 24.09 0.97
C GLU A 60 -1.54 25.36 0.18
N GLU A 61 -2.58 25.30 -0.65
CA GLU A 61 -3.00 26.40 -1.52
C GLU A 61 -4.42 26.85 -1.16
N SER A 62 -4.64 28.18 -1.10
CA SER A 62 -5.99 28.74 -0.99
C SER A 62 -6.60 28.93 -2.36
N LYS A 63 -7.77 28.34 -2.60
CA LYS A 63 -8.46 28.42 -3.89
C LYS A 63 -9.91 28.86 -3.72
N GLY A 64 -10.31 29.86 -4.50
CA GLY A 64 -11.69 30.31 -4.61
C GLY A 64 -12.55 29.35 -5.42
N PHE A 65 -13.74 29.06 -4.93
CA PHE A 65 -14.73 28.22 -5.59
C PHE A 65 -16.06 28.96 -5.73
N ASN A 66 -16.65 28.90 -6.92
CA ASN A 66 -18.06 29.18 -7.15
C ASN A 66 -18.70 27.89 -7.67
N LEU A 67 -19.53 27.23 -6.86
CA LEU A 67 -20.11 25.91 -7.14
C LEU A 67 -21.17 25.92 -8.25
N ARG A 68 -21.58 27.10 -8.75
CA ARG A 68 -22.41 27.21 -9.96
C ARG A 68 -21.58 27.03 -11.24
N ILE A 69 -20.28 27.29 -11.15
CA ILE A 69 -19.33 27.22 -12.29
C ILE A 69 -18.41 26.00 -12.13
N HIS A 70 -17.85 25.82 -10.93
CA HIS A 70 -16.89 24.77 -10.62
C HIS A 70 -17.60 23.52 -10.11
N LYS A 71 -17.31 22.38 -10.76
CA LYS A 71 -17.72 21.06 -10.25
C LYS A 71 -16.72 20.60 -9.20
N VAL A 72 -17.20 20.46 -7.96
CA VAL A 72 -16.42 19.92 -6.83
C VAL A 72 -17.15 18.69 -6.30
N TYR A 73 -16.41 17.60 -6.10
CA TYR A 73 -16.93 16.38 -5.52
C TYR A 73 -16.25 16.12 -4.18
N VAL A 74 -16.97 15.55 -3.22
CA VAL A 74 -16.36 14.96 -2.01
C VAL A 74 -16.24 13.46 -2.20
N MET A 75 -15.07 12.91 -1.91
CA MET A 75 -14.83 11.46 -1.88
C MET A 75 -15.27 10.88 -0.54
N PHE A 76 -15.93 9.73 -0.57
CA PHE A 76 -16.36 9.02 0.64
C PHE A 76 -15.48 7.80 0.88
N PHE A 77 -15.20 7.52 2.15
CA PHE A 77 -14.40 6.39 2.62
C PHE A 77 -15.20 5.67 3.70
N GLU A 78 -15.77 4.50 3.38
CA GLU A 78 -16.90 3.93 4.13
C GLU A 78 -16.55 3.31 5.49
N SER A 79 -15.31 2.83 5.72
CA SER A 79 -15.03 2.01 6.91
C SER A 79 -13.67 2.21 7.57
N ARG A 80 -12.84 3.14 7.08
CA ARG A 80 -11.46 3.33 7.56
C ARG A 80 -11.01 4.79 7.60
N ALA A 81 -11.94 5.75 7.50
CA ALA A 81 -11.58 7.15 7.54
C ALA A 81 -11.08 7.53 8.95
N LEU A 82 -9.92 8.16 9.00
CA LEU A 82 -9.40 8.81 10.20
C LEU A 82 -10.21 10.09 10.49
N GLU A 83 -10.21 10.50 11.76
CA GLU A 83 -10.78 11.76 12.21
C GLU A 83 -10.13 12.96 11.50
N SER A 84 -10.93 13.99 11.21
CA SER A 84 -10.50 15.14 10.40
C SER A 84 -9.20 15.79 10.87
N ASP A 85 -9.03 16.01 12.17
CA ASP A 85 -7.80 16.59 12.73
C ASP A 85 -6.57 15.72 12.46
N THR A 86 -6.74 14.40 12.50
CA THR A 86 -5.68 13.44 12.19
C THR A 86 -5.35 13.46 10.71
N VAL A 87 -6.37 13.52 9.84
CA VAL A 87 -6.21 13.64 8.38
C VAL A 87 -5.44 14.91 8.03
N VAL A 88 -5.83 16.06 8.61
CA VAL A 88 -5.17 17.35 8.38
C VAL A 88 -3.73 17.33 8.90
N LYS A 89 -3.49 16.80 10.11
CA LYS A 89 -2.14 16.67 10.68
C LYS A 89 -1.24 15.83 9.77
N ARG A 90 -1.74 14.69 9.27
CA ARG A 90 -1.04 13.82 8.31
C ARG A 90 -0.78 14.54 6.99
N ALA A 91 -1.77 15.22 6.43
CA ALA A 91 -1.61 15.98 5.20
C ALA A 91 -0.50 17.04 5.33
N ARG A 92 -0.53 17.82 6.43
CA ARG A 92 0.48 18.84 6.74
C ARG A 92 1.87 18.28 6.94
N SER A 93 2.01 17.09 7.52
CA SER A 93 3.33 16.49 7.76
C SER A 93 4.08 16.14 6.46
N ARG A 94 3.41 16.16 5.30
CA ARG A 94 4.02 15.89 3.99
C ARG A 94 4.12 17.12 3.09
N VAL A 95 3.73 18.31 3.56
CA VAL A 95 3.93 19.57 2.82
C VAL A 95 5.42 19.76 2.52
N GLY A 96 5.74 20.11 1.27
CA GLY A 96 7.09 20.21 0.73
C GLY A 96 7.63 18.92 0.11
N GLU A 97 6.92 17.80 0.18
CA GLU A 97 7.36 16.55 -0.45
C GLU A 97 7.28 16.60 -1.98
N LYS A 98 8.38 16.24 -2.67
CA LYS A 98 8.53 16.32 -4.14
C LYS A 98 8.49 14.96 -4.86
N ARG A 99 7.83 13.97 -4.27
CA ARG A 99 7.89 12.55 -4.71
C ARG A 99 6.77 12.14 -5.65
N HIS A 100 6.11 13.10 -6.30
CA HIS A 100 5.01 12.78 -7.20
C HIS A 100 5.47 11.81 -8.31
N HIS A 101 4.71 10.74 -8.52
CA HIS A 101 4.93 9.78 -9.59
C HIS A 101 3.59 9.33 -10.20
N MET A 102 3.51 9.32 -11.53
CA MET A 102 2.24 9.07 -12.25
C MET A 102 1.64 7.68 -12.00
N SER A 103 2.46 6.67 -11.70
CA SER A 103 1.95 5.30 -11.49
C SER A 103 1.73 4.93 -10.02
N HIS A 104 2.52 5.46 -9.09
CA HIS A 104 2.56 4.95 -7.71
C HIS A 104 2.56 6.03 -6.63
N ASN A 105 2.61 7.33 -6.95
CA ASN A 105 2.50 8.40 -5.96
C ASN A 105 1.78 9.63 -6.54
N ARG A 106 0.49 9.46 -6.85
CA ARG A 106 -0.39 10.50 -7.38
C ARG A 106 -1.13 11.22 -6.24
N SER A 107 -1.84 12.30 -6.59
CA SER A 107 -2.80 12.98 -5.70
C SER A 107 -3.77 12.03 -5.02
N LEU A 108 -4.35 11.07 -5.76
CA LEU A 108 -5.21 10.03 -5.17
C LEU A 108 -4.52 9.25 -4.04
N HIS A 109 -3.29 8.76 -4.25
CA HIS A 109 -2.61 7.96 -3.23
C HIS A 109 -2.26 8.79 -2.00
N PHE A 110 -1.88 10.05 -2.19
CA PHE A 110 -1.63 10.98 -1.09
C PHE A 110 -2.90 11.20 -0.26
N VAL A 111 -4.03 11.52 -0.89
CA VAL A 111 -5.28 11.78 -0.15
C VAL A 111 -5.81 10.51 0.51
N GLU A 112 -5.63 9.34 -0.10
CA GLU A 112 -5.94 8.04 0.52
C GLU A 112 -5.07 7.80 1.75
N TRP A 113 -3.74 7.92 1.65
CA TRP A 113 -2.83 7.76 2.80
C TRP A 113 -3.20 8.68 3.96
N ALA A 114 -3.54 9.94 3.67
CA ALA A 114 -3.92 10.88 4.70
C ALA A 114 -5.30 10.52 5.30
N LYS A 115 -6.26 10.12 4.47
CA LYS A 115 -7.65 9.87 4.89
C LYS A 115 -7.84 8.55 5.61
N VAL A 116 -7.18 7.47 5.18
CA VAL A 116 -7.40 6.12 5.73
C VAL A 116 -6.25 5.57 6.57
N GLY A 117 -5.16 6.32 6.72
CA GLY A 117 -4.02 5.90 7.53
C GLY A 117 -3.18 4.77 6.94
N LYS A 118 -3.59 4.19 5.80
CA LYS A 118 -2.91 3.11 5.10
C LYS A 118 -2.74 3.49 3.63
N HIS A 119 -1.59 3.19 3.04
CA HIS A 119 -1.50 3.13 1.58
C HIS A 119 -2.29 1.89 1.11
N VAL A 120 -3.33 2.09 0.30
CA VAL A 120 -4.06 1.01 -0.38
C VAL A 120 -3.35 0.70 -1.71
N GLU A 121 -3.48 -0.54 -2.17
CA GLU A 121 -2.29 -1.28 -2.52
C GLU A 121 -2.42 -2.25 -3.70
N TRP A 122 -1.28 -2.49 -4.36
CA TRP A 122 -1.08 -3.63 -5.27
C TRP A 122 -0.71 -4.88 -4.48
N THR A 123 -1.62 -5.84 -4.37
CA THR A 123 -1.28 -7.17 -3.89
C THR A 123 -0.32 -7.83 -4.88
N HIS A 124 0.92 -8.11 -4.47
CA HIS A 124 1.80 -8.97 -5.25
C HIS A 124 1.42 -10.43 -4.97
N PRO A 125 0.97 -11.21 -5.96
CA PRO A 125 0.83 -12.64 -5.78
C PRO A 125 2.23 -13.24 -5.59
N THR A 126 2.50 -13.78 -4.40
CA THR A 126 3.71 -14.57 -4.14
C THR A 126 3.35 -16.04 -4.12
N ALA A 127 4.32 -16.93 -4.32
CA ALA A 127 4.14 -18.38 -4.15
C ALA A 127 3.66 -18.77 -2.73
N TYR A 128 3.78 -17.86 -1.77
CA TYR A 128 3.44 -18.07 -0.36
C TYR A 128 2.15 -17.36 0.06
N GLY A 129 1.48 -16.62 -0.84
CA GLY A 129 0.24 -15.88 -0.59
C GLY A 129 0.30 -14.41 -1.03
N LYS A 130 -0.72 -13.64 -0.66
CA LYS A 130 -0.79 -12.20 -0.97
C LYS A 130 -0.09 -11.42 0.15
N LEU A 131 1.04 -10.82 -0.16
CA LEU A 131 1.60 -9.77 0.70
C LEU A 131 1.09 -8.41 0.24
N GLN A 132 0.85 -7.58 1.24
CA GLN A 132 0.44 -6.21 1.10
C GLN A 132 1.76 -5.36 0.98
N LEU A 133 2.15 -4.87 -0.22
CA LEU A 133 3.19 -3.83 -0.50
C LEU A 133 2.83 -2.36 -0.09
N HIS A 134 3.28 -1.92 1.06
CA HIS A 134 3.19 -0.53 1.52
C HIS A 134 4.39 0.29 1.08
N TYR A 135 4.16 1.51 0.57
CA TYR A 135 5.24 2.47 0.40
C TYR A 135 5.43 3.24 1.72
N VAL A 136 6.68 3.31 2.20
CA VAL A 136 7.05 4.02 3.43
C VAL A 136 7.41 5.45 3.07
N TYR A 137 6.71 6.41 3.66
CA TYR A 137 6.92 7.84 3.38
C TYR A 137 7.35 8.64 4.61
N GLY A 138 7.09 8.12 5.80
CA GLY A 138 7.62 8.64 7.05
C GLY A 138 8.00 7.53 8.01
N TRP A 139 8.75 7.88 9.06
CA TRP A 139 9.20 6.95 10.08
C TRP A 139 8.05 6.29 10.85
N CYS A 140 6.92 7.00 10.98
CA CYS A 140 5.72 6.47 11.61
C CYS A 140 4.98 5.41 10.77
N ASP A 141 5.34 5.22 9.50
CA ASP A 141 4.81 4.13 8.68
C ASP A 141 5.56 2.80 8.91
N LEU A 142 6.70 2.82 9.63
CA LEU A 142 7.53 1.64 9.85
C LEU A 142 7.00 0.75 10.96
N GLU A 143 7.05 -0.56 10.72
CA GLU A 143 6.64 -1.57 11.68
C GLU A 143 7.72 -2.67 11.79
N LYS A 144 8.24 -2.87 13.00
CA LYS A 144 9.20 -3.94 13.32
C LYS A 144 8.63 -5.30 12.92
N GLY A 145 9.49 -6.22 12.49
CA GLY A 145 9.11 -7.55 12.02
C GLY A 145 8.57 -7.59 10.59
N SER A 146 8.30 -6.44 9.97
CA SER A 146 7.91 -6.37 8.55
C SER A 146 9.07 -6.68 7.62
N ILE A 147 8.76 -7.16 6.41
CA ILE A 147 9.75 -7.26 5.34
C ILE A 147 9.87 -5.88 4.71
N VAL A 148 11.08 -5.34 4.61
CA VAL A 148 11.34 -4.10 3.88
C VAL A 148 12.16 -4.37 2.62
N GLU A 149 11.88 -3.64 1.54
CA GLU A 149 12.69 -3.62 0.32
C GLU A 149 13.40 -2.27 0.18
N PHE A 150 14.72 -2.34 0.06
CA PHE A 150 15.66 -1.23 0.05
C PHE A 150 16.76 -1.46 -0.99
N THR A 151 17.56 -0.43 -1.28
CA THR A 151 18.71 -0.54 -2.18
C THR A 151 19.95 -0.94 -1.40
N TYR A 152 20.57 -2.07 -1.74
CA TYR A 152 21.80 -2.56 -1.14
C TYR A 152 22.85 -2.79 -2.24
N TYR A 153 23.98 -2.07 -2.17
CA TYR A 153 24.99 -2.02 -3.25
C TYR A 153 24.39 -1.73 -4.65
N GLY A 154 23.39 -0.85 -4.72
CA GLY A 154 22.75 -0.46 -5.98
C GLY A 154 21.73 -1.47 -6.52
N ILE A 155 21.42 -2.54 -5.78
CA ILE A 155 20.47 -3.58 -6.18
C ILE A 155 19.30 -3.61 -5.19
N ASN A 156 18.09 -3.82 -5.69
CA ASN A 156 16.92 -4.03 -4.82
C ASN A 156 17.14 -5.28 -3.96
N HIS A 157 16.97 -5.11 -2.66
CA HIS A 157 17.24 -6.11 -1.65
C HIS A 157 16.14 -6.11 -0.59
N GLN A 158 16.01 -7.20 0.16
CA GLN A 158 14.97 -7.34 1.17
C GLN A 158 15.52 -7.82 2.50
N GLY A 159 14.93 -7.35 3.59
CA GLY A 159 15.30 -7.73 4.95
C GLY A 159 14.13 -7.63 5.91
N ILE A 160 14.28 -8.23 7.09
CA ILE A 160 13.36 -8.08 8.21
C ILE A 160 13.77 -6.85 9.00
N LEU A 161 12.88 -5.86 9.12
CA LEU A 161 13.11 -4.66 9.91
C LEU A 161 13.13 -5.00 11.41
N THR A 162 14.25 -4.78 12.11
CA THR A 162 14.39 -5.08 13.54
C THR A 162 14.31 -3.81 14.39
N GLU A 163 14.92 -2.73 13.95
CA GLU A 163 14.95 -1.44 14.64
C GLU A 163 14.89 -0.28 13.64
N PHE A 164 14.46 0.90 14.10
CA PHE A 164 14.56 2.14 13.34
C PHE A 164 14.71 3.33 14.28
N ASP A 165 15.43 4.35 13.83
CA ASP A 165 15.72 5.56 14.59
C ASP A 165 15.43 6.78 13.70
N GLU A 166 14.36 7.50 14.03
CA GLU A 166 13.94 8.70 13.29
C GLU A 166 14.92 9.86 13.45
N GLU A 167 15.55 9.99 14.62
CA GLU A 167 16.48 11.07 14.92
C GLU A 167 17.76 10.92 14.10
N HIS A 168 18.32 9.72 14.09
CA HIS A 168 19.53 9.39 13.33
C HIS A 168 19.28 8.99 11.88
N LYS A 169 18.01 8.84 11.51
CA LYS A 169 17.57 8.39 10.19
C LYS A 169 18.16 7.05 9.76
N THR A 170 18.13 6.07 10.65
CA THR A 170 18.65 4.73 10.37
C THR A 170 17.58 3.66 10.51
N ILE A 171 17.73 2.57 9.75
CA ILE A 171 17.00 1.32 9.97
C ILE A 171 17.98 0.18 10.22
N THR A 172 17.64 -0.77 11.07
CA THR A 172 18.40 -2.02 11.22
C THR A 172 17.59 -3.16 10.64
N VAL A 173 18.23 -3.95 9.79
CA VAL A 173 17.60 -5.05 9.06
C VAL A 173 18.41 -6.33 9.17
N ILE A 174 17.72 -7.47 9.29
CA ILE A 174 18.35 -8.78 9.11
C ILE A 174 18.02 -9.27 7.70
N HIS A 175 19.04 -9.60 6.91
CA HIS A 175 18.88 -10.00 5.52
C HIS A 175 19.92 -11.02 5.07
N TYR A 176 19.67 -11.68 3.94
CA TYR A 176 20.63 -12.59 3.31
C TYR A 176 21.51 -11.80 2.33
N GLY A 177 22.55 -11.18 2.88
CA GLY A 177 23.43 -10.24 2.20
C GLY A 177 24.87 -10.75 2.06
N SER A 178 25.77 -9.83 1.76
CA SER A 178 27.21 -10.08 1.64
C SER A 178 27.95 -8.79 1.94
N HIS A 179 29.03 -8.83 2.73
CA HIS A 179 29.85 -7.64 3.05
C HIS A 179 30.53 -7.01 1.82
N SER A 180 30.60 -7.74 0.71
CA SER A 180 31.12 -7.27 -0.57
C SER A 180 30.49 -8.05 -1.72
N LEU A 181 30.59 -7.51 -2.94
CA LEU A 181 30.08 -8.16 -4.17
C LEU A 181 30.66 -9.56 -4.44
N PHE A 182 31.82 -9.88 -3.85
CA PHE A 182 32.55 -11.14 -4.10
C PHE A 182 32.64 -12.06 -2.87
N SER A 183 32.08 -11.67 -1.73
CA SER A 183 32.07 -12.54 -0.54
C SER A 183 30.94 -13.57 -0.58
N THR A 184 31.09 -14.61 0.25
CA THR A 184 30.02 -15.60 0.44
C THR A 184 28.85 -14.92 1.14
N ARG A 185 27.64 -15.08 0.59
CA ARG A 185 26.44 -14.55 1.21
C ARG A 185 26.17 -15.22 2.56
N THR A 186 25.79 -14.40 3.53
CA THR A 186 25.45 -14.83 4.88
C THR A 186 24.18 -14.12 5.35
N ILE A 187 23.46 -14.72 6.28
CA ILE A 187 22.41 -14.00 7.00
C ILE A 187 23.10 -13.06 8.00
N MET A 188 22.86 -11.77 7.87
CA MET A 188 23.56 -10.72 8.60
C MET A 188 22.60 -9.63 9.05
N GLU A 189 23.00 -8.86 10.06
CA GLU A 189 22.30 -7.68 10.56
C GLU A 189 23.10 -6.45 10.15
N ASP A 190 22.47 -5.55 9.40
CA ASP A 190 23.07 -4.30 8.94
C ASP A 190 22.21 -3.12 9.41
N THR A 191 22.86 -2.04 9.83
CA THR A 191 22.24 -0.74 10.06
C THR A 191 22.49 0.14 8.83
N LEU A 192 21.41 0.65 8.25
CA LEU A 192 21.41 1.40 6.99
C LEU A 192 20.97 2.84 7.26
N ASP A 193 21.76 3.78 6.77
CA ASP A 193 21.33 5.18 6.67
C ASP A 193 20.22 5.28 5.63
N MET A 194 19.08 5.86 6.04
CA MET A 194 17.89 5.93 5.21
C MET A 194 17.33 7.35 5.21
N ASP A 195 17.45 8.04 4.07
CA ASP A 195 16.74 9.30 3.86
C ASP A 195 15.37 9.02 3.23
N LEU A 196 14.36 8.84 4.08
CA LEU A 196 12.97 8.70 3.67
C LEU A 196 12.39 9.95 2.96
N LYS A 197 13.16 10.98 2.60
CA LYS A 197 12.75 12.04 1.66
C LYS A 197 13.25 11.82 0.23
N THR A 198 14.37 11.13 0.05
CA THR A 198 15.00 10.92 -1.26
C THR A 198 15.01 9.46 -1.70
N GLN A 199 14.96 8.51 -0.76
CA GLN A 199 14.97 7.07 -1.02
C GLN A 199 13.56 6.48 -0.88
N SER A 200 13.21 5.58 -1.80
CA SER A 200 11.97 4.80 -1.71
C SER A 200 12.22 3.55 -0.87
N LEU A 201 11.58 3.47 0.29
CA LEU A 201 11.51 2.26 1.09
C LEU A 201 10.12 1.65 0.90
N LYS A 202 10.09 0.35 0.64
CA LYS A 202 8.86 -0.42 0.54
C LYS A 202 8.79 -1.36 1.74
N MET A 203 7.61 -1.61 2.25
CA MET A 203 7.34 -2.50 3.37
C MET A 203 6.28 -3.50 2.93
N TYR A 204 6.42 -4.77 3.27
CA TYR A 204 5.44 -5.80 2.97
C TYR A 204 4.84 -6.31 4.27
N GLN A 205 3.51 -6.22 4.38
CA GLN A 205 2.70 -6.74 5.47
C GLN A 205 1.91 -7.96 5.01
N CYS A 206 1.56 -8.85 5.93
CA CYS A 206 0.62 -9.92 5.61
C CYS A 206 -0.80 -9.38 5.46
N VAL A 207 -1.53 -9.91 4.48
CA VAL A 207 -2.97 -9.64 4.34
C VAL A 207 -3.74 -10.45 5.38
N ASP A 208 -4.81 -9.86 5.93
CA ASP A 208 -5.73 -10.50 6.85
C ASP A 208 -6.15 -11.90 6.36
N GLY A 209 -6.14 -12.87 7.28
CA GLY A 209 -6.53 -14.26 7.01
C GLY A 209 -5.37 -15.19 6.59
N MET A 210 -4.16 -14.68 6.44
CA MET A 210 -2.97 -15.51 6.29
C MET A 210 -2.36 -15.90 7.63
N ARG A 211 -1.93 -17.16 7.78
CA ARG A 211 -1.18 -17.60 8.96
C ARG A 211 0.27 -17.15 8.88
N HIS A 212 0.61 -16.13 9.64
CA HIS A 212 1.97 -15.63 9.79
C HIS A 212 2.39 -15.57 11.25
N ASN A 213 3.68 -15.43 11.50
CA ASN A 213 4.20 -15.21 12.85
C ASN A 213 3.94 -13.76 13.28
N GLU A 214 3.84 -13.53 14.58
CA GLU A 214 3.83 -12.19 15.16
C GLU A 214 5.19 -11.50 14.95
N PRO A 215 5.25 -10.15 14.88
CA PRO A 215 6.48 -9.39 14.64
C PRO A 215 7.69 -9.81 15.48
N SER A 216 7.49 -10.03 16.78
CA SER A 216 8.56 -10.45 17.71
C SER A 216 9.12 -11.83 17.37
N GLU A 217 8.27 -12.76 16.94
CA GLU A 217 8.66 -14.11 16.51
C GLU A 217 9.35 -14.09 15.15
N VAL A 218 8.93 -13.23 14.21
CA VAL A 218 9.64 -13.02 12.94
C VAL A 218 11.07 -12.56 13.20
N ILE A 219 11.25 -11.56 14.07
CA ILE A 219 12.56 -11.04 14.46
C ILE A 219 13.38 -12.12 15.16
N ARG A 220 12.79 -12.86 16.11
CA ARG A 220 13.48 -13.96 16.81
C ARG A 220 13.98 -15.01 15.83
N LYS A 221 13.14 -15.47 14.90
CA LYS A 221 13.52 -16.41 13.83
C LYS A 221 14.67 -15.87 12.99
N ALA A 222 14.60 -14.61 12.56
CA ALA A 222 15.67 -13.98 11.80
C ALA A 222 17.00 -13.96 12.58
N LYS A 223 16.96 -13.55 13.87
CA LYS A 223 18.14 -13.50 14.75
C LYS A 223 18.78 -14.86 14.98
N THR A 224 17.99 -15.93 15.12
CA THR A 224 18.53 -17.30 15.32
C THR A 224 19.35 -17.83 14.14
N ARG A 225 19.31 -17.14 12.99
CA ARG A 225 19.98 -17.56 11.75
C ARG A 225 21.19 -16.70 11.38
N LEU A 226 21.56 -15.72 12.21
CA LEU A 226 22.71 -14.87 11.95
C LEU A 226 23.99 -15.72 11.77
N GLY A 227 24.78 -15.39 10.75
CA GLY A 227 25.99 -16.10 10.37
C GLY A 227 25.79 -17.35 9.50
N GLU A 228 24.55 -17.81 9.30
CA GLU A 228 24.29 -18.93 8.40
C GLU A 228 24.75 -18.62 6.97
N GLN A 229 25.47 -19.57 6.36
CA GLN A 229 25.96 -19.50 5.00
C GLN A 229 25.23 -20.51 4.11
N LYS A 230 25.35 -20.35 2.78
CA LYS A 230 24.91 -21.34 1.77
C LYS A 230 23.42 -21.71 1.90
N TRP A 231 22.55 -20.72 1.99
CA TRP A 231 21.10 -20.92 2.13
C TRP A 231 20.48 -21.66 0.94
N ARG A 232 20.09 -22.93 1.11
CA ARG A 232 19.76 -23.86 0.00
C ARG A 232 18.35 -23.75 -0.59
N ALA A 233 17.52 -22.80 -0.20
CA ALA A 233 16.17 -22.64 -0.74
C ALA A 233 16.02 -21.30 -1.48
N GLY A 234 16.19 -21.31 -2.80
CA GLY A 234 15.96 -20.14 -3.66
C GLY A 234 17.03 -19.04 -3.64
N ASN A 235 17.97 -19.07 -2.69
CA ASN A 235 19.18 -18.21 -2.62
C ASN A 235 18.93 -16.68 -2.73
N ARG A 236 17.72 -16.21 -2.42
CA ARG A 236 17.36 -14.79 -2.42
C ARG A 236 16.99 -14.32 -1.01
N SER A 237 17.27 -13.05 -0.74
CA SER A 237 16.81 -12.30 0.44
C SER A 237 15.32 -12.50 0.71
N TRP A 238 14.52 -12.47 -0.35
CA TRP A 238 13.08 -12.68 -0.28
C TRP A 238 12.69 -14.03 0.34
N ASP A 239 13.30 -15.13 -0.12
CA ASP A 239 12.98 -16.48 0.35
C ASP A 239 13.34 -16.67 1.83
N PHE A 240 14.42 -16.01 2.28
CA PHE A 240 14.77 -15.92 3.70
C PHE A 240 13.69 -15.17 4.50
N CYS A 241 13.28 -13.99 4.04
CA CYS A 241 12.28 -13.17 4.73
C CYS A 241 10.95 -13.90 4.87
N LEU A 242 10.47 -14.54 3.81
CA LEU A 242 9.20 -15.27 3.81
C LEU A 242 9.20 -16.47 4.76
N LYS A 243 10.33 -17.17 4.90
CA LYS A 243 10.48 -18.27 5.86
C LYS A 243 10.47 -17.80 7.32
N CYS A 244 10.90 -16.56 7.58
CA CYS A 244 10.76 -15.96 8.90
C CYS A 244 9.33 -15.49 9.14
N LEU A 245 8.67 -14.95 8.11
CA LEU A 245 7.33 -14.38 8.19
C LEU A 245 6.24 -15.44 8.38
N PHE A 246 6.24 -16.51 7.59
CA PHE A 246 5.15 -17.50 7.61
C PHE A 246 5.34 -18.61 8.65
N VAL A 247 4.23 -19.14 9.16
CA VAL A 247 4.23 -20.34 9.99
C VAL A 247 4.50 -21.54 9.09
N ALA A 248 5.44 -22.41 9.47
CA ALA A 248 5.65 -23.65 8.71
C ALA A 248 4.35 -24.45 8.73
N LYS A 249 3.86 -24.86 7.56
CA LYS A 249 2.75 -25.80 7.52
C LYS A 249 3.16 -27.05 8.29
N THR A 250 2.37 -27.43 9.29
CA THR A 250 2.52 -28.75 9.91
C THR A 250 2.06 -29.79 8.91
N GLU A 251 2.77 -30.92 8.80
CA GLU A 251 2.46 -32.00 7.84
C GLU A 251 1.01 -32.51 7.97
N SER A 252 0.37 -32.32 9.13
CA SER A 252 -1.04 -32.63 9.36
C SER A 252 -2.01 -31.79 8.53
N GLU A 253 -1.67 -30.55 8.17
CA GLU A 253 -2.59 -29.63 7.47
C GLU A 253 -2.67 -29.90 5.97
N ASP A 254 -1.60 -30.39 5.36
CA ASP A 254 -1.63 -30.80 3.95
C ASP A 254 -2.51 -32.06 3.76
N SER A 255 -2.73 -32.88 4.80
CA SER A 255 -3.65 -34.02 4.72
C SER A 255 -5.14 -33.60 4.69
N LEU A 256 -5.49 -32.48 5.34
CA LEU A 256 -6.86 -31.97 5.40
C LEU A 256 -7.23 -31.18 4.14
N ASP A 257 -6.29 -30.40 3.60
CA ASP A 257 -6.53 -29.59 2.39
C ASP A 257 -6.60 -30.46 1.12
N ASN A 258 -5.87 -31.59 1.10
CA ASN A 258 -5.98 -32.59 0.03
C ASN A 258 -7.30 -33.38 0.10
N ASN A 259 -7.82 -33.64 1.31
CA ASN A 259 -9.14 -34.29 1.48
C ASN A 259 -10.31 -33.37 1.13
N ALA A 260 -10.21 -32.06 1.39
CA ALA A 260 -11.21 -31.08 1.01
C ALA A 260 -11.31 -30.90 -0.52
N LYS A 261 -10.15 -30.81 -1.22
CA LYS A 261 -10.11 -30.74 -2.68
C LYS A 261 -10.60 -32.02 -3.36
N CYS A 262 -10.45 -33.19 -2.71
CA CYS A 262 -10.96 -34.45 -3.24
C CYS A 262 -12.50 -34.49 -3.22
N LYS A 263 -13.15 -34.01 -2.14
CA LYS A 263 -14.62 -33.94 -2.05
C LYS A 263 -15.25 -32.98 -3.07
N ASP A 264 -14.69 -31.80 -3.26
CA ASP A 264 -15.21 -30.82 -4.23
C ASP A 264 -15.12 -31.30 -5.70
N SER A 265 -14.19 -32.20 -6.01
CA SER A 265 -14.04 -32.78 -7.35
C SER A 265 -15.04 -33.91 -7.65
N VAL A 266 -15.57 -34.56 -6.61
CA VAL A 266 -16.58 -35.62 -6.74
C VAL A 266 -17.97 -35.00 -6.96
N ASP A 267 -18.29 -33.91 -6.26
CA ASP A 267 -19.62 -33.27 -6.36
C ASP A 267 -19.80 -32.49 -7.67
N LYS A 268 -18.75 -31.87 -8.21
CA LYS A 268 -18.81 -31.16 -9.51
C LYS A 268 -19.01 -32.09 -10.71
N ASN A 269 -18.60 -33.36 -10.61
CA ASN A 269 -18.83 -34.37 -11.65
C ASN A 269 -20.29 -34.87 -11.69
N ALA A 270 -20.99 -34.83 -10.55
CA ALA A 270 -22.42 -35.17 -10.49
C ALA A 270 -23.29 -34.05 -11.09
N GLU A 271 -22.93 -32.77 -10.87
CA GLU A 271 -23.71 -31.62 -11.38
C GLU A 271 -23.53 -31.39 -12.90
N GLN A 272 -22.34 -31.65 -13.46
CA GLN A 272 -22.09 -31.50 -14.90
C GLN A 272 -22.80 -32.56 -15.76
N LYS A 273 -23.02 -33.77 -15.24
CA LYS A 273 -23.80 -34.81 -15.95
C LYS A 273 -25.31 -34.50 -16.00
N GLY A 274 -25.82 -33.64 -15.11
CA GLY A 274 -27.22 -33.19 -15.14
C GLY A 274 -27.51 -32.09 -16.18
N LYS A 275 -26.59 -31.15 -16.39
CA LYS A 275 -26.80 -29.99 -17.30
C LYS A 275 -26.67 -30.31 -18.80
N LEU A 276 -25.97 -31.38 -19.18
CA LEU A 276 -25.77 -31.77 -20.58
C LEU A 276 -26.99 -32.43 -21.26
N ARG A 277 -28.07 -32.73 -20.52
CA ARG A 277 -29.32 -33.23 -21.10
C ARG A 277 -30.33 -32.14 -21.47
N TYR A 278 -30.17 -30.90 -20.99
CA TYR A 278 -31.19 -29.84 -21.18
C TYR A 278 -30.92 -28.88 -22.35
N VAL A 279 -29.71 -28.86 -22.91
CA VAL A 279 -29.32 -27.87 -23.96
C VAL A 279 -29.47 -28.41 -25.39
N LYS A 280 -29.78 -29.70 -25.57
CA LYS A 280 -29.88 -30.33 -26.91
C LYS A 280 -31.27 -30.26 -27.55
N LEU A 281 -32.25 -29.56 -26.95
CA LEU A 281 -33.64 -29.51 -27.42
C LEU A 281 -34.14 -28.12 -27.89
N HIS A 282 -33.30 -27.09 -27.94
CA HIS A 282 -33.75 -25.73 -28.29
C HIS A 282 -33.01 -25.02 -29.44
N LEU A 283 -32.27 -25.74 -30.28
CA LEU A 283 -31.54 -25.16 -31.43
C LEU A 283 -31.90 -25.79 -32.78
N LEU A 284 -33.20 -26.03 -33.00
CA LEU A 284 -33.75 -26.30 -34.33
C LEU A 284 -35.09 -25.57 -34.45
N GLY A 285 -35.09 -24.44 -35.17
CA GLY A 285 -36.31 -23.75 -35.55
C GLY A 285 -36.16 -22.23 -35.46
N ILE A 286 -36.02 -21.60 -36.63
CA ILE A 286 -36.61 -20.34 -37.09
C ILE A 286 -35.61 -19.67 -38.05
N TYR A 287 -35.78 -20.00 -39.33
CA TYR A 287 -35.61 -19.08 -40.46
C TYR A 287 -36.85 -19.30 -41.33
N GLU A 288 -37.82 -18.40 -41.18
CA GLU A 288 -38.79 -17.91 -42.18
C GLU A 288 -39.50 -16.69 -41.58
#